data_AF-A0A1Y1NJC9-F1
#
_entry.id   AF-A0A1Y1NJC9-F1
#
_cell.length_a   1.000
_cell.length_b   1.000
_cell.length_c   1.000
_cell.angle_alpha   90.00
_cell.angle_beta   90.00
_cell.angle_gamma   90.00
#
_symmetry.space_group_name_H-M   'P 1'
#
loop_
_entity.id
_entity.type
_entity.pdbx_description
1 polymer ?
#
loop_
_entity_poly.entity_id
_entity_poly.type
_entity_poly.pdbx_seq_one_letter_code
_entity_poly.pdbx_strand_id
1 'polypeptide(L)'
;KIKFRSVQKPVADFFLNTITETLRYRKANNVIRNDFLQLLLQIKDNQEFGNSDNFQGAALTETGIVAHSIVFFIGGYETSSLAMAYCLYELAVNPGIQEKARGEIKKIVEQQGFTYDSVMGMS
;
A
#
# COMPACT_ATOMS: atom_id res chain seq x y z
N LYS A 1 -12.14 -7.71 31.79
CA LYS A 1 -11.38 -6.91 30.78
C LYS A 1 -12.02 -7.12 29.41
N ILE A 2 -12.67 -6.10 28.85
CA ILE A 2 -13.29 -6.16 27.52
C ILE A 2 -12.16 -6.11 26.49
N LYS A 3 -12.03 -7.15 25.65
CA LYS A 3 -11.09 -7.17 24.53
C LYS A 3 -11.77 -6.50 23.33
N PHE A 4 -11.53 -5.20 23.15
CA PHE A 4 -11.91 -4.53 21.91
C PHE A 4 -11.04 -5.06 20.77
N ARG A 5 -11.67 -5.64 19.75
CA ARG A 5 -10.97 -6.11 18.54
C ARG A 5 -11.45 -5.27 17.37
N SER A 6 -10.58 -4.40 16.87
CA SER A 6 -10.90 -3.46 15.77
C SER A 6 -11.19 -4.17 14.45
N VAL A 7 -10.59 -5.35 14.23
CA VAL A 7 -10.74 -6.16 13.01
C VAL A 7 -11.43 -7.47 13.32
N GLN A 8 -12.41 -7.86 12.50
CA GLN A 8 -13.10 -9.14 12.66
C GLN A 8 -12.12 -10.32 12.57
N LYS A 9 -12.33 -11.37 13.38
CA LYS A 9 -11.41 -12.51 13.46
C LYS A 9 -11.15 -13.17 12.10
N PRO A 10 -12.15 -13.48 11.25
CA PRO A 10 -11.89 -14.11 9.96
C PRO A 10 -11.02 -13.25 9.03
N VAL A 11 -11.20 -11.92 9.08
CA VAL A 11 -10.40 -10.97 8.29
C VAL A 11 -8.96 -10.92 8.80
N ALA A 12 -8.78 -10.82 10.11
CA ALA A 12 -7.45 -10.83 10.72
C ALA A 12 -6.70 -12.14 10.42
N ASP A 13 -7.39 -13.28 10.53
CA ASP A 13 -6.82 -14.60 10.25
C ASP A 13 -6.46 -14.74 8.75
N PHE A 14 -7.30 -14.22 7.84
CA PHE A 14 -7.00 -14.17 6.41
C PHE A 14 -5.73 -13.37 6.11
N PHE A 15 -5.60 -12.15 6.64
CA PHE A 15 -4.42 -11.32 6.42
C PHE A 15 -3.16 -11.94 7.03
N LEU A 16 -3.27 -12.47 8.26
CA LEU A 16 -2.18 -13.18 8.92
C LEU A 16 -1.67 -14.34 8.06
N ASN A 17 -2.58 -15.24 7.65
CA ASN A 17 -2.20 -16.40 6.85
C ASN A 17 -1.59 -15.98 5.51
N THR A 18 -2.25 -15.08 4.77
CA THR A 18 -1.81 -14.64 3.44
C THR A 18 -0.43 -13.98 3.48
N ILE A 19 -0.21 -13.06 4.43
CA ILE A 19 1.07 -12.36 4.55
C ILE A 19 2.14 -13.34 5.01
N THR A 20 1.89 -14.13 6.06
CA THR A 20 2.87 -15.10 6.56
C THR A 20 3.26 -16.12 5.50
N GLU A 21 2.31 -16.66 4.73
CA GLU A 21 2.60 -17.56 3.61
C GLU A 21 3.41 -16.88 2.51
N THR A 22 3.08 -15.62 2.17
CA THR A 22 3.84 -14.83 1.20
C THR A 22 5.28 -14.62 1.65
N LEU A 23 5.51 -14.29 2.93
CA LEU A 23 6.85 -14.10 3.48
C LEU A 23 7.64 -15.42 3.47
N ARG A 24 7.02 -16.53 3.88
CA ARG A 24 7.63 -17.87 3.85
C ARG A 24 8.01 -18.27 2.43
N TYR A 25 7.09 -18.12 1.48
CA TYR A 25 7.31 -18.43 0.07
C TYR A 25 8.49 -17.63 -0.49
N ARG A 26 8.54 -16.31 -0.22
CA ARG A 26 9.63 -15.45 -0.67
C ARG A 26 10.99 -15.87 -0.10
N LYS A 27 11.05 -16.17 1.21
CA LYS A 27 12.28 -16.64 1.85
C LYS A 27 12.73 -18.00 1.31
N ALA A 28 11.82 -18.95 1.15
CA ALA A 28 12.14 -20.29 0.65
C ALA A 28 12.60 -20.31 -0.82
N ASN A 29 12.07 -19.41 -1.64
CA ASN A 29 12.34 -19.37 -3.08
C ASN A 29 13.28 -18.23 -3.50
N ASN A 30 13.89 -17.51 -2.54
CA ASN A 30 14.74 -16.35 -2.79
C ASN A 30 14.08 -15.28 -3.70
N VAL A 31 12.76 -15.07 -3.55
CA VAL A 31 12.01 -14.09 -4.34
C VAL A 31 12.13 -12.72 -3.69
N ILE A 32 12.79 -11.80 -4.39
CA ILE A 32 12.91 -10.39 -4.00
C ILE A 32 11.96 -9.57 -4.86
N ARG A 33 11.11 -8.75 -4.22
CA ARG A 33 10.22 -7.80 -4.92
C ARG A 33 10.36 -6.43 -4.29
N ASN A 34 10.46 -5.38 -5.10
CA ASN A 34 10.55 -4.00 -4.60
C ASN A 34 9.17 -3.50 -4.15
N ASP A 35 8.67 -4.03 -3.03
CA ASP A 35 7.37 -3.70 -2.47
C ASP A 35 7.41 -3.51 -0.94
N PHE A 36 6.28 -3.07 -0.39
CA PHE A 36 6.14 -2.79 1.04
C PHE A 36 6.50 -3.98 1.95
N LEU A 37 6.13 -5.21 1.57
CA LEU A 37 6.44 -6.39 2.37
C LEU A 37 7.94 -6.70 2.38
N GLN A 38 8.62 -6.47 1.26
CA GLN A 38 10.08 -6.61 1.19
C GLN A 38 10.78 -5.55 2.05
N LEU A 39 10.30 -4.31 2.06
CA LEU A 39 10.83 -3.26 2.94
C LEU A 39 10.68 -3.68 4.42
N LEU A 40 9.52 -4.19 4.82
CA LEU A 40 9.30 -4.68 6.18
C LEU A 40 10.19 -5.89 6.52
N LEU A 41 10.43 -6.80 5.57
CA LEU A 41 11.38 -7.91 5.74
C LEU A 41 12.81 -7.39 5.93
N GLN A 42 13.25 -6.43 5.13
CA GLN A 42 14.57 -5.83 5.25
C GLN A 42 14.73 -5.09 6.59
N ILE A 43 13.70 -4.37 7.05
CA ILE A 43 13.70 -3.72 8.37
C ILE A 43 13.78 -4.77 9.50
N LYS A 44 13.10 -5.91 9.35
CA LYS A 44 13.17 -7.02 10.31
C LYS A 44 14.57 -7.67 10.35
N ASP A 45 15.19 -7.87 9.19
CA ASP A 45 16.45 -8.60 9.07
C ASP A 45 17.67 -7.67 9.34
N ASN A 46 17.55 -6.35 9.16
CA ASN A 46 18.59 -5.36 9.45
C ASN A 46 18.56 -4.90 10.93
N GLN A 47 19.54 -5.30 11.73
CA GLN A 47 19.66 -4.89 13.14
C GLN A 47 20.10 -3.42 13.34
N GLU A 48 20.57 -2.73 12.30
CA GLU A 48 21.07 -1.35 12.42
C GLU A 48 19.98 -0.30 12.69
N PHE A 49 18.71 -0.59 12.35
CA PHE A 49 17.58 0.27 12.72
C PHE A 49 17.30 0.29 14.23
N GLY A 50 17.89 -0.62 15.01
CA GLY A 50 17.78 -0.69 16.47
C GLY A 50 18.84 0.11 17.24
N ASN A 51 19.81 0.73 16.56
CA ASN A 51 20.93 1.46 17.18
C ASN A 51 20.83 2.99 17.04
N SER A 52 19.70 3.52 16.60
CA SER A 52 19.44 4.96 16.69
C SER A 52 18.77 5.25 18.03
N ASP A 53 19.40 6.09 18.86
CA ASP A 53 18.97 6.44 20.23
C ASP A 53 17.51 6.97 20.35
N ASN A 54 16.85 7.25 19.22
CA ASN A 54 15.47 7.73 19.14
C ASN A 54 14.45 6.68 18.65
N PHE A 55 14.88 5.48 18.27
CA PHE A 55 14.00 4.38 17.90
C PHE A 55 14.35 3.15 18.73
N GLN A 56 13.76 3.05 19.94
CA GLN A 56 13.66 1.79 20.68
C GLN A 56 12.70 0.81 19.96
N GLY A 57 12.86 0.67 18.65
CA GLY A 57 12.09 -0.24 17.83
C GLY A 57 12.44 -1.65 18.21
N ALA A 58 11.60 -2.26 19.04
CA ALA A 58 11.61 -3.71 19.22
C ALA A 58 11.73 -4.36 17.84
N ALA A 59 12.72 -5.24 17.66
CA ALA A 59 12.97 -5.94 16.41
C ALA A 59 11.64 -6.38 15.77
N LEU A 60 11.41 -5.99 14.51
CA LEU A 60 10.11 -6.16 13.87
C LEU A 60 9.74 -7.65 13.79
N THR A 61 8.76 -8.06 14.60
CA THR A 61 8.29 -9.45 14.63
C THR A 61 7.47 -9.75 13.36
N GLU A 62 7.29 -11.04 13.02
CA GLU A 62 6.41 -11.40 11.90
C GLU A 62 4.98 -10.92 12.12
N THR A 63 4.49 -11.03 13.36
CA THR A 63 3.20 -10.46 13.77
C THR A 63 3.17 -8.94 13.60
N GLY A 64 4.29 -8.26 13.83
CA GLY A 64 4.45 -6.82 13.57
C GLY A 64 4.34 -6.48 12.08
N ILE A 65 4.98 -7.28 11.20
CA ILE A 65 4.86 -7.12 9.74
C ILE A 65 3.38 -7.25 9.31
N VAL A 66 2.69 -8.26 9.84
CA VAL A 66 1.27 -8.50 9.54
C VAL A 66 0.42 -7.32 10.03
N ALA A 67 0.64 -6.86 11.26
CA ALA A 67 -0.09 -5.74 11.83
C ALA A 67 0.09 -4.44 11.01
N HIS A 68 1.32 -4.10 10.64
CA HIS A 68 1.60 -2.93 9.79
C HIS A 68 0.96 -3.04 8.41
N SER A 69 0.97 -4.24 7.82
CA SER A 69 0.32 -4.49 6.53
C SER A 69 -1.19 -4.29 6.59
N ILE A 70 -1.85 -4.77 7.65
CA ILE A 70 -3.30 -4.57 7.86
C ILE A 70 -3.63 -3.09 8.01
N VAL A 71 -2.86 -2.36 8.83
CA VAL A 71 -3.07 -0.92 9.03
C VAL A 71 -2.91 -0.15 7.71
N PHE A 72 -1.84 -0.44 6.96
CA PHE A 72 -1.60 0.18 5.66
C PHE A 72 -2.72 -0.12 4.66
N PHE A 73 -3.20 -1.36 4.62
CA PHE A 73 -4.30 -1.77 3.77
C PHE A 73 -5.59 -1.02 4.10
N ILE A 74 -6.02 -1.00 5.37
CA ILE A 74 -7.27 -0.33 5.78
C ILE A 74 -7.17 1.17 5.53
N GLY A 75 -6.07 1.80 5.94
CA GLY A 75 -5.88 3.24 5.81
C GLY A 75 -5.82 3.71 4.36
N GLY A 76 -5.24 2.92 3.47
CA GLY A 76 -5.12 3.26 2.04
C GLY A 76 -6.34 2.88 1.21
N TYR A 77 -6.99 1.75 1.52
CA TYR A 77 -8.06 1.20 0.68
C TYR A 77 -9.35 2.02 0.74
N GLU A 78 -9.90 2.23 1.94
CA GLU A 78 -11.22 2.85 2.08
C GLU A 78 -11.21 4.31 1.63
N THR A 79 -10.21 5.08 2.07
CA THR A 79 -10.06 6.49 1.73
C THR A 79 -9.85 6.72 0.24
N SER A 80 -8.97 5.95 -0.39
CA SER A 80 -8.62 6.12 -1.80
C SER A 80 -9.71 5.60 -2.74
N SER A 81 -10.36 4.48 -2.39
CA SER A 81 -11.47 3.94 -3.18
C SER A 81 -12.67 4.89 -3.18
N LEU A 82 -13.00 5.49 -2.02
CA LEU A 82 -14.04 6.51 -1.94
C LEU A 82 -13.66 7.76 -2.73
N ALA A 83 -12.43 8.28 -2.59
CA ALA A 83 -11.96 9.43 -3.36
C ALA A 83 -12.06 9.19 -4.88
N MET A 84 -11.65 8.01 -5.36
CA MET A 84 -11.80 7.63 -6.77
C MET A 84 -13.27 7.53 -7.19
N ALA A 85 -14.13 6.93 -6.35
CA ALA A 85 -15.56 6.80 -6.65
C ALA A 85 -16.24 8.17 -6.80
N TYR A 86 -15.98 9.10 -5.88
CA TYR A 86 -16.50 10.47 -5.97
C TYR A 86 -15.91 11.22 -7.18
N CYS A 87 -14.62 11.09 -7.43
CA CYS A 87 -13.99 11.70 -8.62
C CYS A 87 -14.65 11.21 -9.92
N LEU A 88 -14.83 9.90 -10.07
CA LEU A 88 -15.48 9.32 -11.25
C LEU A 88 -16.96 9.73 -11.37
N TYR A 89 -17.67 9.82 -10.25
CA TYR A 89 -19.04 10.33 -10.22
C TYR A 89 -19.11 11.78 -10.73
N GLU A 90 -18.26 12.67 -10.19
CA GLU A 90 -18.21 14.08 -10.62
C GLU A 90 -17.82 14.23 -12.08
N LEU A 91 -16.89 13.41 -12.59
CA LEU A 91 -16.54 13.39 -14.01
C LEU A 91 -17.74 12.96 -14.88
N ALA A 92 -18.45 11.90 -14.47
CA ALA A 92 -19.58 11.36 -15.23
C ALA A 92 -20.75 12.36 -15.36
N VAL A 93 -21.01 13.14 -14.32
CA VAL A 93 -22.08 14.16 -14.33
C VAL A 93 -21.64 15.51 -14.92
N ASN A 94 -20.33 15.72 -15.13
CA ASN A 94 -19.75 16.91 -15.74
C ASN A 94 -18.94 16.58 -17.02
N PRO A 95 -19.58 16.27 -18.16
CA PRO A 95 -18.89 15.79 -19.36
C PRO A 95 -17.81 16.73 -19.91
N GLY A 96 -17.98 18.06 -19.77
CA GLY A 96 -16.98 19.03 -20.21
C GLY A 96 -15.68 18.96 -19.40
N ILE A 97 -15.77 18.72 -18.10
CA ILE A 97 -14.60 18.51 -17.22
C ILE A 97 -13.95 17.16 -17.55
N GLN A 98 -14.76 16.13 -17.75
CA GLN A 98 -14.28 14.81 -18.12
C GLN A 98 -13.48 14.82 -19.43
N GLU A 99 -13.98 15.49 -20.47
CA GLU A 99 -13.28 15.54 -21.75
C GLU A 99 -11.98 16.34 -21.65
N LYS A 100 -11.96 17.42 -20.88
CA LYS A 100 -10.73 18.18 -20.59
C LYS A 100 -9.67 17.30 -19.92
N ALA A 101 -10.03 16.65 -18.80
CA ALA A 101 -9.11 15.80 -18.04
C ALA A 101 -8.61 14.62 -18.91
N ARG A 102 -9.51 13.99 -19.69
CA ARG A 102 -9.14 12.92 -20.63
C ARG A 102 -8.18 13.43 -21.72
N GLY A 103 -8.41 14.63 -22.24
CA GLY A 103 -7.54 15.26 -23.23
C GLY A 103 -6.13 15.51 -22.69
N GLU A 104 -6.02 16.03 -21.47
CA GLU A 104 -4.74 16.25 -20.78
C GLU A 104 -3.98 14.94 -20.58
N ILE A 105 -4.65 13.90 -20.05
CA ILE A 105 -4.05 12.57 -19.84
C ILE A 105 -3.57 11.99 -21.18
N LYS A 106 -4.42 12.00 -22.22
CA LYS A 106 -4.04 11.47 -23.54
C LYS A 106 -2.83 12.20 -24.11
N LYS A 107 -2.83 13.53 -24.07
CA LYS A 107 -1.72 14.35 -24.58
C LYS A 107 -0.40 13.99 -23.90
N ILE A 108 -0.39 13.87 -22.58
CA ILE A 108 0.82 13.56 -21.82
C ILE A 108 1.29 12.12 -22.11
N VAL A 109 0.36 11.16 -22.11
CA VAL A 109 0.67 9.74 -22.38
C VAL A 109 1.14 9.52 -23.82
N GLU A 110 0.60 10.24 -24.80
CA GLU A 110 1.07 10.18 -26.19
C GLU A 110 2.48 10.74 -26.36
N GLN A 111 2.86 11.74 -25.55
CA GLN A 111 4.18 12.38 -25.64
C GLN A 111 5.29 11.60 -24.94
N GLN A 112 4.99 10.98 -23.79
CA GLN A 112 6.00 10.43 -22.89
C GLN A 112 5.75 8.96 -22.49
N GLY A 113 4.63 8.38 -22.94
CA GLY A 113 4.15 7.08 -22.45
C GLY A 113 3.50 7.18 -21.07
N PHE A 114 3.17 6.03 -20.48
CA PHE A 114 2.66 5.95 -19.12
C PHE A 114 3.81 5.69 -18.15
N THR A 115 4.46 6.76 -17.69
CA THR A 115 5.62 6.71 -16.78
C THR A 115 5.37 7.49 -15.50
N TYR A 116 6.27 7.34 -14.51
CA TYR A 116 6.23 8.13 -13.27
C TYR A 116 6.24 9.63 -13.55
N ASP A 117 7.14 10.09 -14.42
CA ASP A 117 7.27 11.51 -14.77
C ASP A 117 6.02 12.02 -15.49
N SER A 118 5.41 11.19 -16.34
CA SER A 118 4.17 11.51 -17.03
C SER A 118 3.01 11.73 -16.05
N VAL A 119 2.88 10.90 -15.02
CA VAL A 119 1.86 11.08 -13.97
C VAL A 119 2.14 12.34 -13.15
N MET A 120 3.40 12.58 -12.78
CA MET A 120 3.81 13.79 -12.04
C MET A 120 3.64 15.08 -12.84
N GLY A 121 3.63 14.98 -14.17
CA GLY A 121 3.38 16.10 -15.09
C GLY A 121 1.91 16.37 -15.40
N MET A 122 0.96 15.59 -14.85
CA MET A 122 -0.47 15.86 -14.98
C MET A 122 -0.87 17.02 -14.05
N SER A 123 -1.15 18.18 -14.63
CA SER A 123 -1.54 19.42 -13.94
C SER A 123 -2.88 19.96 -14.42
#